data_AF-A0A926HB59-F1
#
_entry.id   AF-A0A926HB59-F1
#
_cell.length_a   1.000
_cell.length_b   1.000
_cell.length_c   1.000
_cell.angle_alpha   90.00
_cell.angle_beta   90.00
_cell.angle_gamma   90.00
#
_symmetry.space_group_name_H-M   'P 1'
#
loop_
_entity.id
_entity.type
_entity.pdbx_description
1 polymer ?
#
loop_
_entity_poly.entity_id
_entity_poly.type
_entity_poly.pdbx_seq_one_letter_code
_entity_poly.pdbx_strand_id
1 'polypeptide(L)'
;MPVTDRMLIGAIAANPADPNGAGEYRYCRTCALIFITALKRPDTSHDAHNWLALPALNPDGSQILARAFKRFILGWTPERQAELAKFAERRGWDMAMELRYGGGALNDAEASEWQEIVNGRLEQLKNQARQEIEKS
;
A
#
# COMPACT_ATOMS: atom_id res chain seq x y z
N MET A 1 -14.39 -20.22 0.43
CA MET A 1 -14.15 -19.52 1.71
C MET A 1 -14.27 -18.03 1.44
N PRO A 2 -15.02 -17.27 2.25
CA PRO A 2 -15.15 -15.83 2.03
C PRO A 2 -13.79 -15.13 2.26
N VAL A 3 -13.51 -14.09 1.46
CA VAL A 3 -12.31 -13.27 1.62
C VAL A 3 -12.32 -12.61 2.99
N THR A 4 -11.25 -12.81 3.76
CA THR A 4 -11.09 -12.25 5.10
C THR A 4 -10.50 -10.84 5.06
N ASP A 5 -10.65 -10.09 6.16
CA ASP A 5 -10.05 -8.75 6.30
C ASP A 5 -8.53 -8.79 6.16
N ARG A 6 -7.89 -9.83 6.70
CA ARG A 6 -6.45 -10.03 6.56
C ARG A 6 -6.03 -10.19 5.08
N MET A 7 -6.84 -10.91 4.29
CA MET A 7 -6.59 -11.06 2.86
C MET A 7 -6.77 -9.73 2.12
N LEU A 8 -7.78 -8.93 2.47
CA LEU A 8 -7.97 -7.59 1.89
C LEU A 8 -6.82 -6.65 2.24
N ILE A 9 -6.41 -6.59 3.50
CA ILE A 9 -5.27 -5.77 3.93
C ILE A 9 -4.01 -6.17 3.16
N GLY A 10 -3.72 -7.47 3.06
CA GLY A 10 -2.58 -7.98 2.30
C GLY A 10 -2.63 -7.58 0.83
N ALA A 11 -3.79 -7.73 0.18
CA ALA A 11 -3.97 -7.34 -1.20
C ALA A 11 -3.80 -5.82 -1.40
N ILE A 12 -4.42 -4.99 -0.55
CA ILE A 12 -4.35 -3.51 -0.63
C ILE A 12 -2.92 -3.00 -0.38
N ALA A 13 -2.21 -3.59 0.58
CA ALA A 13 -0.83 -3.24 0.89
C ALA A 13 0.12 -3.60 -0.27
N ALA A 14 -0.10 -4.74 -0.91
CA ALA A 14 0.70 -5.21 -2.04
C ALA A 14 0.21 -4.71 -3.41
N ASN A 15 -0.87 -3.93 -3.45
CA ASN A 15 -1.51 -3.55 -4.70
C ASN A 15 -0.72 -2.46 -5.43
N PRO A 16 -0.13 -2.75 -6.60
CA PRO A 16 0.55 -1.72 -7.38
C PRO A 16 -0.44 -0.73 -7.99
N ALA A 17 -1.71 -1.13 -8.20
CA ALA A 17 -2.71 -0.35 -8.91
C ALA A 17 -2.20 0.20 -10.25
N ASP A 18 -1.43 -0.61 -10.97
CA ASP A 18 -0.90 -0.30 -12.30
C ASP A 18 -1.30 -1.42 -13.29
N PRO A 19 -2.48 -1.33 -13.90
CA PRO A 19 -2.93 -2.35 -14.85
C PRO A 19 -2.05 -2.43 -16.10
N ASN A 20 -1.23 -1.42 -16.42
CA ASN A 20 -0.39 -1.42 -17.62
C ASN A 20 1.01 -2.03 -17.38
N GLY A 21 1.46 -2.10 -16.13
CA GLY A 21 2.76 -2.63 -15.74
C GLY A 21 2.66 -3.78 -14.74
N ALA A 22 2.86 -3.49 -13.46
CA ALA A 22 3.03 -4.50 -12.41
C ALA A 22 1.74 -5.31 -12.11
N GLY A 23 0.59 -4.76 -12.48
CA GLY A 23 -0.74 -5.33 -12.28
C GLY A 23 -1.53 -4.60 -11.20
N GLU A 24 -2.78 -5.02 -11.05
CA GLU A 24 -3.67 -4.52 -10.02
C GLU A 24 -4.47 -5.66 -9.39
N TYR A 25 -4.63 -5.60 -8.08
CA TYR A 25 -5.51 -6.51 -7.36
C TYR A 25 -6.96 -6.05 -7.51
N ARG A 26 -7.82 -7.01 -7.80
CA ARG A 26 -9.27 -6.84 -7.96
C ARG A 26 -10.00 -7.84 -7.08
N TYR A 27 -11.23 -7.53 -6.73
CA TYR A 27 -12.16 -8.46 -6.10
C TYR A 27 -13.27 -8.83 -7.06
N CYS A 28 -13.43 -10.12 -7.34
CA CYS A 28 -14.54 -10.64 -8.10
C CYS A 28 -15.72 -10.92 -7.15
N ARG A 29 -16.84 -10.22 -7.35
CA ARG A 29 -18.07 -10.41 -6.57
C ARG A 29 -18.74 -11.74 -6.89
N THR A 30 -18.71 -12.14 -8.16
CA THR A 30 -19.30 -13.42 -8.63
C THR A 30 -18.64 -14.62 -7.97
N CYS A 31 -17.31 -14.60 -7.85
CA CYS A 31 -16.53 -15.70 -7.28
C CYS A 31 -16.27 -15.54 -5.78
N ALA A 32 -16.47 -14.33 -5.25
CA ALA A 32 -16.04 -13.91 -3.92
C ALA A 32 -14.53 -14.15 -3.67
N LEU A 33 -13.68 -13.77 -4.64
CA LEU A 33 -12.24 -14.01 -4.62
C LEU A 33 -11.45 -12.75 -4.99
N ILE A 34 -10.25 -12.63 -4.43
CA ILE A 34 -9.25 -11.63 -4.86
C ILE A 34 -8.40 -12.26 -5.97
N PHE A 35 -8.16 -11.51 -7.03
CA PHE A 35 -7.26 -11.90 -8.13
C PHE A 35 -6.39 -10.70 -8.54
N ILE A 36 -5.29 -10.97 -9.22
CA ILE A 36 -4.42 -9.94 -9.80
C ILE A 36 -4.51 -10.02 -11.32
N THR A 37 -4.52 -8.88 -11.99
CA THR A 37 -4.49 -8.85 -13.45
C THR A 37 -3.65 -7.68 -13.95
N ALA A 38 -3.10 -7.84 -15.15
CA ALA A 38 -2.34 -6.80 -15.85
C ALA A 38 -2.60 -6.91 -17.36
N LEU A 39 -2.46 -5.83 -18.11
CA LEU A 39 -2.66 -5.82 -19.57
C LEU A 39 -1.77 -6.85 -20.28
N LYS A 40 -0.53 -7.03 -19.81
CA LYS A 40 0.43 -8.00 -20.36
C LYS A 40 0.17 -9.44 -19.90
N ARG A 41 -0.61 -9.63 -18.83
CA ARG A 41 -0.94 -10.91 -18.19
C ARG A 41 -2.39 -10.87 -17.71
N PRO A 42 -3.37 -10.84 -18.63
CA PRO A 42 -4.77 -10.70 -18.27
C PRO A 42 -5.26 -11.97 -17.56
N ASP A 43 -6.19 -11.80 -16.62
CA ASP A 43 -6.92 -12.91 -16.00
C ASP A 43 -8.25 -13.04 -16.75
N THR A 44 -8.28 -13.92 -17.74
CA THR A 44 -9.46 -14.11 -18.59
C THR A 44 -10.59 -14.88 -17.89
N SER A 45 -10.30 -15.52 -16.75
CA SER A 45 -11.30 -16.29 -15.99
C SER A 45 -12.34 -15.39 -15.30
N HIS A 46 -12.06 -14.09 -15.21
CA HIS A 46 -12.93 -13.10 -14.59
C HIS A 46 -13.45 -12.01 -15.55
N ASP A 47 -13.20 -12.11 -16.86
CA ASP A 47 -13.56 -11.07 -17.85
C ASP A 47 -15.06 -10.75 -17.87
N ALA A 48 -15.91 -11.78 -17.79
CA ALA A 48 -17.37 -11.64 -17.80
C ALA A 48 -17.98 -11.46 -16.39
N HIS A 49 -17.16 -11.47 -15.34
CA HIS A 49 -17.64 -11.38 -13.97
C HIS A 49 -17.83 -9.94 -13.51
N ASN A 50 -18.71 -9.73 -12.53
CA ASN A 50 -18.75 -8.48 -11.79
C ASN A 50 -17.54 -8.40 -10.84
N TRP A 51 -16.58 -7.53 -11.16
CA TRP A 51 -15.40 -7.28 -10.34
C TRP A 51 -15.26 -5.79 -10.01
N LEU A 52 -14.46 -5.49 -8.98
CA LEU A 52 -14.04 -4.14 -8.63
C LEU A 52 -12.52 -4.10 -8.41
N ALA A 53 -11.88 -2.99 -8.78
CA ALA A 53 -10.48 -2.75 -8.44
C ALA A 53 -10.37 -2.46 -6.94
N LEU A 54 -9.45 -3.15 -6.26
CA LEU A 54 -9.16 -2.85 -4.86
C LEU A 54 -8.36 -1.56 -4.77
N PRO A 55 -8.50 -0.79 -3.67
CA PRO A 55 -7.61 0.34 -3.43
C PRO A 55 -6.17 -0.13 -3.24
N ALA A 56 -5.23 0.80 -3.35
CA ALA A 56 -3.81 0.57 -3.10
C ALA A 56 -3.31 1.53 -2.01
N LEU A 57 -2.48 1.01 -1.12
CA LEU A 57 -1.80 1.82 -0.11
C LEU A 57 -0.81 2.79 -0.75
N ASN A 58 0.00 2.29 -1.70
CA ASN A 58 1.00 3.05 -2.43
C ASN A 58 0.99 2.62 -3.90
N PRO A 59 0.08 3.18 -4.72
CA PRO A 59 0.08 2.91 -6.15
C PRO A 59 1.46 3.17 -6.76
N ASP A 60 1.85 2.36 -7.74
CA ASP A 60 3.14 2.48 -8.38
C ASP A 60 3.31 3.88 -9.01
N GLY A 61 4.50 4.46 -8.85
CA GLY A 61 4.81 5.82 -9.26
C GLY A 61 4.13 6.95 -8.46
N SER A 62 3.23 6.67 -7.51
CA SER A 62 2.44 7.72 -6.82
C SER A 62 3.23 8.54 -5.79
N GLN A 63 4.27 7.95 -5.20
CA GLN A 63 5.08 8.55 -4.12
C GLN A 63 4.22 9.01 -2.91
N ILE A 64 3.03 8.44 -2.72
CA ILE A 64 2.08 8.89 -1.69
C ILE A 64 2.63 8.63 -0.29
N LEU A 65 3.17 7.43 -0.03
CA LEU A 65 3.77 7.12 1.27
C LEU A 65 4.99 8.01 1.56
N ALA A 66 5.87 8.21 0.57
CA ALA A 66 7.02 9.11 0.72
C ALA A 66 6.60 10.54 1.07
N ARG A 67 5.53 11.07 0.45
CA ARG A 67 4.99 12.40 0.79
C ARG A 67 4.35 12.44 2.17
N ALA A 68 3.63 11.39 2.56
CA ALA A 68 3.03 11.28 3.89
C ALA A 68 4.11 11.22 4.97
N PHE A 69 5.16 10.43 4.75
CA PHE A 69 6.29 10.33 5.67
C PHE A 69 7.05 11.64 5.82
N LYS A 70 7.32 12.34 4.71
CA LYS A 70 7.91 13.69 4.75
C LYS A 70 7.10 14.67 5.61
N ARG A 71 5.78 14.58 5.58
CA ARG A 71 4.89 15.41 6.44
C ARG A 71 4.94 14.95 7.90
N PHE A 72 4.97 13.65 8.13
CA PHE A 72 5.05 13.06 9.46
C PHE A 72 6.32 13.52 10.20
N ILE A 73 7.48 13.49 9.54
CA ILE A 73 8.74 13.89 10.18
C ILE A 73 8.91 15.40 10.37
N LEU A 74 7.97 16.25 9.89
CA LEU A 74 8.02 17.70 10.16
C LEU A 74 7.93 18.02 11.65
N GLY A 75 7.34 17.12 12.45
CA GLY A 75 7.30 17.25 13.91
C GLY A 75 8.61 16.88 14.62
N TRP A 76 9.60 16.34 13.91
CA TRP A 76 10.86 15.89 14.48
C TRP A 76 11.89 17.01 14.51
N THR A 77 13.00 16.81 15.23
CA THR A 77 14.12 17.78 15.26
C THR A 77 14.67 18.03 13.84
N PRO A 78 15.05 19.27 13.48
CA PRO A 78 15.63 19.58 12.16
C PRO A 78 16.85 18.71 11.80
N GLU A 79 17.67 18.36 12.77
CA GLU A 79 18.86 17.52 12.60
C GLU A 79 18.45 16.13 12.10
N ARG A 80 17.46 15.52 12.76
CA ARG A 80 16.93 14.21 12.36
C ARG A 80 16.27 14.24 10.98
N GLN A 81 15.55 15.30 10.68
CA GLN A 81 14.96 15.50 9.35
C GLN A 81 16.06 15.55 8.26
N ALA A 82 17.15 16.28 8.51
CA ALA A 82 18.27 16.39 7.59
C ALA A 82 19.02 15.06 7.40
N GLU A 83 19.19 14.27 8.47
CA GLU A 83 19.76 12.93 8.37
C GLU A 83 18.95 12.01 7.45
N LEU A 84 17.63 11.99 7.63
CA LEU A 84 16.73 11.20 6.79
C LEU A 84 16.73 11.67 5.34
N ALA A 85 16.73 12.98 5.11
CA ALA A 85 16.81 13.53 3.77
C ALA A 85 18.12 13.11 3.06
N LYS A 86 19.26 13.21 3.74
CA LYS A 86 20.56 12.79 3.21
C LYS A 86 20.64 11.29 2.96
N PHE A 87 19.99 10.48 3.80
CA PHE A 87 19.86 9.05 3.57
C PHE A 87 19.02 8.78 2.30
N ALA A 88 17.86 9.43 2.19
CA ALA A 88 16.93 9.27 1.09
C ALA A 88 17.51 9.75 -0.26
N GLU A 89 18.38 10.75 -0.27
CA GLU A 89 19.11 11.17 -1.48
C GLU A 89 19.96 10.03 -2.07
N ARG A 90 20.47 9.13 -1.23
CA ARG A 90 21.34 8.02 -1.65
C ARG A 90 20.58 6.72 -1.91
N ARG A 91 19.52 6.47 -1.15
CA ARG A 91 18.84 5.17 -1.11
C ARG A 91 17.35 5.22 -1.50
N GLY A 92 16.81 6.41 -1.69
CA GLY A 92 15.38 6.63 -1.92
C GLY A 92 14.59 6.79 -0.61
N TRP A 93 13.43 7.44 -0.73
CA TRP A 93 12.53 7.64 0.41
C TRP A 93 11.86 6.35 0.87
N ASP A 94 11.65 5.40 -0.04
CA ASP A 94 11.10 4.08 0.31
C ASP A 94 11.98 3.38 1.36
N MET A 95 13.30 3.38 1.16
CA MET A 95 14.25 2.87 2.15
C MET A 95 14.38 3.74 3.40
N ALA A 96 14.17 5.05 3.30
CA ALA A 96 14.27 5.95 4.45
C ALA A 96 13.14 5.71 5.48
N MET A 97 12.01 5.17 5.03
CA MET A 97 10.84 4.83 5.85
C MET A 97 10.95 3.46 6.54
N GLU A 98 11.99 2.69 6.26
CA GLU A 98 12.17 1.33 6.77
C GLU A 98 12.98 1.30 8.07
N LEU A 99 12.84 0.21 8.82
CA LEU A 99 13.60 -0.06 10.03
C LEU A 99 15.11 -0.17 9.74
N ARG A 100 15.96 0.39 10.62
CA ARG A 100 17.42 0.43 10.45
C ARG A 100 18.05 -0.94 10.27
N TYR A 101 17.57 -1.95 10.98
CA TYR A 101 18.05 -3.33 10.84
C TYR A 101 17.61 -4.02 9.54
N GLY A 102 16.57 -3.51 8.87
CA GLY A 102 16.19 -3.88 7.51
C GLY A 102 16.98 -3.12 6.43
N GLY A 103 18.01 -2.37 6.82
CA GLY A 103 18.77 -1.48 5.93
C GLY A 103 18.13 -0.11 5.74
N GLY A 104 17.10 0.22 6.51
CA GLY A 104 16.43 1.52 6.50
C GLY A 104 17.10 2.57 7.38
N ALA A 105 16.38 3.66 7.64
CA ALA A 105 16.92 4.81 8.39
C ALA A 105 16.27 5.01 9.76
N LEU A 106 15.14 4.36 10.05
CA LEU A 106 14.37 4.56 11.28
C LEU A 106 14.85 3.66 12.41
N ASN A 107 14.90 4.17 13.63
CA ASN A 107 15.00 3.30 14.81
C ASN A 107 13.66 2.58 15.09
N ASP A 108 13.66 1.66 16.06
CA ASP A 108 12.48 0.84 16.36
C ASP A 108 11.26 1.66 16.82
N ALA A 109 11.47 2.73 17.59
CA ALA A 109 10.39 3.59 18.05
C ALA A 109 9.81 4.41 16.89
N GLU A 110 10.69 5.04 16.11
CA GLU A 110 10.32 5.83 14.91
C GLU A 110 9.56 4.98 13.88
N ALA A 111 10.02 3.76 13.64
CA ALA A 111 9.36 2.83 12.73
C ALA A 111 7.99 2.38 13.27
N SER A 112 7.88 2.15 14.58
CA SER A 112 6.61 1.78 15.20
C SER A 112 5.57 2.90 15.06
N GLU A 113 5.94 4.14 15.36
CA GLU A 113 5.06 5.31 15.18
C GLU A 113 4.63 5.48 13.73
N TRP A 114 5.56 5.34 12.78
CA TRP A 114 5.24 5.40 11.37
C TRP A 114 4.30 4.26 10.95
N GLN A 115 4.52 3.06 11.46
CA GLN A 115 3.71 1.89 11.14
C GLN A 115 2.28 2.02 11.68
N GLU A 116 2.06 2.67 12.82
CA GLU A 116 0.71 2.98 13.30
C GLU A 116 -0.09 3.84 12.30
N ILE A 117 0.56 4.86 11.72
CA ILE A 117 -0.06 5.72 10.70
C ILE A 117 -0.40 4.90 9.44
N VAL A 118 0.53 4.08 8.98
CA VAL A 118 0.33 3.21 7.80
C VAL A 118 -0.79 2.21 8.05
N ASN A 119 -0.81 1.57 9.21
CA ASN A 119 -1.87 0.62 9.61
C ASN A 119 -3.23 1.30 9.70
N GLY A 120 -3.30 2.52 10.26
CA GLY A 120 -4.53 3.31 10.28
C GLY A 120 -5.05 3.60 8.88
N ARG A 121 -4.15 3.91 7.92
CA ARG A 121 -4.54 4.09 6.52
C ARG A 121 -5.00 2.79 5.85
N LEU A 122 -4.32 1.68 6.11
CA LEU A 122 -4.71 0.36 5.59
C LEU A 122 -6.11 -0.04 6.08
N GLU A 123 -6.42 0.18 7.36
CA GLU A 123 -7.75 -0.08 7.92
C GLU A 123 -8.83 0.76 7.24
N GLN A 124 -8.57 2.06 7.00
CA GLN A 124 -9.50 2.92 6.25
C GLN A 124 -9.77 2.39 4.84
N LEU A 125 -8.72 2.04 4.10
CA LEU A 125 -8.83 1.51 2.73
C LEU A 125 -9.56 0.16 2.71
N LYS A 126 -9.29 -0.71 3.69
CA LYS A 126 -9.99 -1.99 3.86
C LYS A 126 -11.47 -1.77 4.12
N ASN A 127 -11.83 -0.85 5.01
CA ASN A 127 -13.24 -0.52 5.29
C ASN A 127 -13.94 0.05 4.06
N GLN A 128 -13.26 0.90 3.29
CA GLN A 128 -13.76 1.38 2.00
C GLN A 128 -14.02 0.22 1.03
N ALA A 129 -13.05 -0.68 0.87
CA ALA A 129 -13.19 -1.85 0.00
C ALA A 129 -14.35 -2.75 0.43
N ARG A 130 -14.54 -2.96 1.73
CA ARG A 130 -15.67 -3.72 2.29
C ARG A 130 -17.01 -3.11 1.94
N GLN A 131 -17.16 -1.80 2.14
CA GLN A 131 -18.39 -1.10 1.79
C GLN A 131 -18.70 -1.24 0.29
N GLU A 132 -17.70 -1.14 -0.59
CA GLU A 132 -17.91 -1.31 -2.03
C GLU A 132 -18.23 -2.76 -2.42
N ILE A 133 -17.71 -3.75 -1.69
CA ILE A 133 -18.08 -5.16 -1.87
C ILE A 133 -19.54 -5.39 -1.48
N GLU A 134 -20.00 -4.77 -0.38
CA GLU A 134 -21.33 -4.99 0.21
C GLU A 134 -22.45 -4.16 -0.43
N LYS A 135 -22.14 -3.05 -1.10
CA LYS A 135 -23.12 -2.18 -1.79
C LYS A 135 -23.82 -2.80 -3.02
N SER A 136 -23.65 -4.11 -3.27
CA SER A 136 -24.09 -4.79 -4.50
C SER A 136 -25.38 -5.58 -4.32
#